data_AF-A0A224YE93-F1
#
_entry.id   AF-A0A224YE93-F1
#
_cell.length_a   1.000
_cell.length_b   1.000
_cell.length_c   1.000
_cell.angle_alpha   90.00
_cell.angle_beta   90.00
_cell.angle_gamma   90.00
#
_symmetry.space_group_name_H-M   'P 1'
#
loop_
_entity.id
_entity.type
_entity.pdbx_description
1 polymer ?
#
loop_
_entity_poly.entity_id
_entity_poly.type
_entity_poly.pdbx_seq_one_letter_code
_entity_poly.pdbx_strand_id
1 'polypeptide(L)'
;MVIFFAGFVVCNVVVQVAKGANSCSDSSEIDGWTFFSQSSRFDMLQRNYNHSGRTNNSMCVNIGRNNSDVEEHTVIKNFTYRNLSSKFDKWATALIKLQFYTDILEYDEYDNSDETSTAAISEQTYKYAKSTIICTASGFSLSPPSWTFLYVNENCSVIALSHFIDDCRSSTEPLPEYNSGQDDYDTATHKFCLKPRCELWVRRNNNESQHRAGELSDSHCCEQFFNKTCAVSTLVRVYDPKICLR
;
A
#
# COMPACT_ATOMS: atom_id res chain seq x y z
N MET A 1 -2.47 -57.00 -55.03
CA MET A 1 -3.18 -55.86 -54.42
C MET A 1 -2.41 -55.49 -53.17
N VAL A 2 -1.63 -54.41 -53.22
CA VAL A 2 -0.72 -53.99 -52.14
C VAL A 2 -1.42 -52.89 -51.35
N ILE A 3 -1.66 -53.13 -50.05
CA ILE A 3 -2.27 -52.16 -49.14
C ILE A 3 -1.13 -51.42 -48.42
N PHE A 4 -0.98 -50.13 -48.71
CA PHE A 4 -0.10 -49.23 -47.96
C PHE A 4 -0.76 -48.89 -46.62
N PHE A 5 -0.14 -49.28 -45.51
CA PHE A 5 -0.47 -48.73 -44.19
C PHE A 5 0.32 -47.43 -43.99
N ALA A 6 -0.38 -46.29 -44.11
CA ALA A 6 0.13 -44.99 -43.72
C ALA A 6 0.23 -44.93 -42.19
N GLY A 7 1.46 -44.82 -41.67
CA GLY A 7 1.71 -44.62 -40.25
C GLY A 7 1.21 -43.25 -39.80
N PHE A 8 0.19 -43.25 -38.94
CA PHE A 8 -0.21 -42.08 -38.18
C PHE A 8 0.86 -41.79 -37.11
N VAL A 9 1.68 -40.77 -37.36
CA VAL A 9 2.50 -40.14 -36.32
C VAL A 9 1.55 -39.37 -35.43
N VAL A 10 1.20 -39.95 -34.28
CA VAL A 10 0.47 -39.25 -33.21
C VAL A 10 1.46 -38.31 -32.55
N CYS A 11 1.48 -37.05 -33.00
CA CYS A 11 2.08 -35.97 -32.24
C CYS A 11 1.33 -35.87 -30.91
N ASN A 12 1.97 -36.28 -29.82
CA ASN A 12 1.54 -35.94 -28.48
C ASN A 12 1.61 -34.41 -28.35
N VAL A 13 0.49 -33.75 -28.59
CA VAL A 13 0.29 -32.38 -28.15
C VAL A 13 0.17 -32.47 -26.63
N VAL A 14 1.29 -32.28 -25.94
CA VAL A 14 1.25 -31.88 -24.54
C VAL A 14 0.58 -30.52 -24.56
N VAL A 15 -0.72 -30.49 -24.27
CA VAL A 15 -1.42 -29.28 -23.89
C VAL A 15 -0.79 -28.87 -22.56
N GLN A 16 0.25 -28.03 -22.64
CA GLN A 16 0.65 -27.24 -21.48
C GLN A 16 -0.55 -26.37 -21.15
N VAL A 17 -1.30 -26.77 -20.13
CA VAL A 17 -2.21 -25.87 -19.44
C VAL A 17 -1.34 -24.73 -18.95
N ALA A 18 -1.38 -23.60 -19.66
CA ALA A 18 -0.83 -22.36 -19.18
C ALA A 18 -1.46 -22.12 -17.80
N LYS A 19 -0.69 -22.35 -16.73
CA LYS A 19 -1.02 -21.83 -15.41
C LYS A 19 -1.18 -20.33 -15.61
N GLY A 20 -2.41 -19.83 -15.52
CA GLY A 20 -2.70 -18.42 -15.69
C GLY A 20 -1.79 -17.62 -14.76
N ALA A 21 -1.02 -16.70 -15.34
CA ALA A 21 -0.03 -15.86 -14.66
C ALA A 21 -0.65 -14.78 -13.75
N ASN A 22 -1.83 -15.02 -13.17
CA ASN A 22 -2.66 -14.01 -12.49
C ASN A 22 -3.06 -14.41 -11.06
N SER A 23 -2.29 -15.24 -10.35
CA SER A 23 -2.53 -15.48 -8.92
C SER A 23 -1.67 -14.54 -8.08
N CYS A 24 -2.27 -13.47 -7.57
CA CYS A 24 -1.63 -12.64 -6.55
C CYS A 24 -1.50 -13.47 -5.26
N SER A 25 -0.31 -13.48 -4.64
CA SER A 25 -0.17 -14.04 -3.30
C SER A 25 -0.98 -13.18 -2.32
N ASP A 26 -1.67 -13.83 -1.37
CA ASP A 26 -2.31 -13.13 -0.25
C ASP A 26 -1.28 -12.65 0.80
N SER A 27 -0.01 -13.05 0.69
CA SER A 27 1.08 -12.64 1.59
C SER A 27 2.02 -11.62 0.96
N SER A 28 2.58 -10.73 1.79
CA SER A 28 3.67 -9.83 1.38
C SER A 28 4.91 -10.63 0.97
N GLU A 29 5.59 -10.16 -0.06
CA GLU A 29 6.84 -10.76 -0.58
C GLU A 29 8.09 -10.13 0.04
N ILE A 30 7.97 -8.87 0.46
CA ILE A 30 9.01 -8.10 1.16
C ILE A 30 8.37 -7.31 2.30
N ASP A 31 9.16 -6.69 3.17
CA ASP A 31 8.63 -5.84 4.23
C ASP A 31 8.69 -4.34 3.90
N GLY A 32 8.11 -3.52 4.78
CA GLY A 32 8.02 -2.08 4.56
C GLY A 32 9.38 -1.38 4.54
N TRP A 33 10.33 -1.83 5.37
CA TRP A 33 11.70 -1.30 5.37
C TRP A 33 12.39 -1.59 4.05
N THR A 34 12.35 -2.84 3.60
CA THR A 34 12.95 -3.30 2.35
C THR A 34 12.37 -2.55 1.15
N PHE A 35 11.08 -2.23 1.15
CA PHE A 35 10.45 -1.47 0.06
C PHE A 35 10.83 0.03 0.10
N PHE A 36 10.63 0.71 1.24
CA PHE A 36 10.78 2.17 1.30
C PHE A 36 12.21 2.66 1.53
N SER A 37 13.14 1.84 2.02
CA SER A 37 14.56 2.23 2.19
C SER A 37 15.29 2.39 0.85
N GLN A 38 14.77 1.83 -0.24
CA GLN A 38 15.45 1.85 -1.54
C GLN A 38 15.55 3.26 -2.10
N SER A 39 16.64 3.53 -2.83
CA SER A 39 16.83 4.78 -3.59
C SER A 39 15.95 4.76 -4.84
N SER A 40 14.65 4.99 -4.65
CA SER A 40 13.63 4.93 -5.70
C SER A 40 12.56 5.99 -5.44
N ARG A 41 11.90 6.40 -6.52
CA ARG A 41 10.74 7.30 -6.41
C ARG A 41 9.51 6.46 -6.12
N PHE A 42 8.64 6.96 -5.27
CA PHE A 42 7.37 6.31 -4.97
C PHE A 42 6.23 7.29 -5.21
N ASP A 43 5.18 6.87 -5.87
CA ASP A 43 4.02 7.70 -6.13
C ASP A 43 2.79 7.08 -5.49
N MET A 44 2.00 7.90 -4.81
CA MET A 44 0.71 7.47 -4.28
C MET A 44 -0.29 7.47 -5.43
N LEU A 45 -0.75 6.29 -5.83
CA LEU A 45 -1.76 6.18 -6.88
C LEU A 45 -3.13 6.59 -6.40
N GLN A 46 -3.53 6.06 -5.26
CA GLN A 46 -4.86 6.27 -4.70
C GLN A 46 -4.86 6.12 -3.19
N ARG A 47 -5.90 6.66 -2.58
CA ARG A 47 -6.22 6.50 -1.17
C ARG A 47 -7.72 6.53 -0.97
N ASN A 48 -8.21 6.06 0.16
CA ASN A 48 -9.65 5.99 0.44
C ASN A 48 -10.16 7.02 1.45
N TYR A 49 -9.45 8.13 1.58
CA TYR A 49 -9.80 9.20 2.50
C TYR A 49 -9.44 10.57 1.93
N ASN A 50 -10.07 11.60 2.47
CA ASN A 50 -9.86 12.97 2.04
C ASN A 50 -9.08 13.75 3.10
N HIS A 51 -7.80 14.02 2.83
CA HIS A 51 -6.91 14.66 3.79
C HIS A 51 -7.35 16.08 4.20
N SER A 52 -8.12 16.79 3.35
CA SER A 52 -8.48 18.20 3.59
C SER A 52 -9.95 18.52 3.30
N GLY A 53 -10.81 17.50 3.24
CA GLY A 53 -12.22 17.66 2.84
C GLY A 53 -12.42 18.03 1.36
N ARG A 54 -11.35 18.26 0.57
CA ARG A 54 -11.40 18.47 -0.89
C ARG A 54 -10.33 17.63 -1.60
N THR A 55 -10.74 16.92 -2.65
CA THR A 55 -9.92 15.94 -3.39
C THR A 55 -8.70 16.55 -4.09
N ASN A 56 -8.77 17.84 -4.47
CA ASN A 56 -7.76 18.48 -5.33
C ASN A 56 -6.60 19.13 -4.57
N ASN A 57 -6.63 19.12 -3.24
CA ASN A 57 -5.67 19.85 -2.41
C ASN A 57 -4.34 19.10 -2.21
N SER A 58 -4.28 17.81 -2.56
CA SER A 58 -3.08 17.00 -2.40
C SER A 58 -3.00 15.91 -3.48
N MET A 59 -2.75 16.36 -4.70
CA MET A 59 -2.54 15.52 -5.88
C MET A 59 -1.05 15.23 -6.06
N CYS A 60 -0.72 14.21 -6.85
CA CYS A 60 0.65 13.88 -7.23
C CYS A 60 1.60 13.67 -6.03
N VAL A 61 1.05 13.16 -4.92
CA VAL A 61 1.83 12.87 -3.73
C VAL A 61 2.88 11.83 -4.08
N ASN A 62 4.14 12.17 -3.85
CA ASN A 62 5.26 11.30 -4.14
C ASN A 62 6.40 11.47 -3.15
N ILE A 63 7.24 10.45 -3.10
CA ILE A 63 8.47 10.39 -2.32
C ILE A 63 9.63 10.39 -3.31
N GLY A 64 10.56 11.32 -3.12
CA GLY A 64 11.72 11.52 -3.95
C GLY A 64 12.66 10.31 -3.94
N ARG A 65 13.44 10.20 -5.02
CA ARG A 65 14.36 9.09 -5.25
C ARG A 65 15.42 8.94 -4.18
N ASN A 66 16.06 10.06 -3.86
CA ASN A 66 17.26 10.04 -3.04
C ASN A 66 16.89 10.00 -1.57
N ASN A 67 17.61 9.16 -0.83
CA ASN A 67 17.63 9.20 0.62
C ASN A 67 18.57 10.33 1.02
N SER A 68 18.13 11.20 1.92
CA SER A 68 19.02 12.21 2.52
C SER A 68 19.92 11.61 3.58
N ASP A 69 19.43 10.57 4.26
CA ASP A 69 20.18 9.78 5.23
C ASP A 69 19.56 8.38 5.34
N VAL A 70 20.39 7.39 5.64
CA VAL A 70 19.98 6.00 5.89
C VAL A 70 20.74 5.50 7.12
N GLU A 71 20.01 5.37 8.21
CA GLU A 71 20.48 4.71 9.42
C GLU A 71 19.79 3.34 9.54
N GLU A 72 20.17 2.54 10.53
CA GLU A 72 19.51 1.26 10.79
C GLU A 72 17.99 1.44 10.98
N HIS A 73 17.21 0.83 10.07
CA HIS A 73 15.74 0.86 10.01
C HIS A 73 15.14 2.27 10.01
N THR A 74 15.88 3.23 9.48
CA THR A 74 15.50 4.64 9.43
C THR A 74 15.93 5.25 8.10
N VAL A 75 15.02 5.95 7.43
CA VAL A 75 15.35 6.68 6.18
C VAL A 75 14.77 8.08 6.19
N ILE A 76 15.55 9.05 5.73
CA ILE A 76 15.08 10.41 5.52
C ILE A 76 14.80 10.62 4.04
N LYS A 77 13.56 11.03 3.70
CA LYS A 77 13.14 11.24 2.31
C LYS A 77 12.41 12.55 2.10
N ASN A 78 12.46 13.01 0.86
CA ASN A 78 11.72 14.16 0.42
C ASN A 78 10.31 13.78 -0.03
N PHE A 79 9.28 14.29 0.63
CA PHE A 79 7.88 14.13 0.27
C PHE A 79 7.40 15.37 -0.46
N THR A 80 6.72 15.17 -1.59
CA THR A 80 6.18 16.28 -2.38
C THR A 80 4.75 16.02 -2.82
N TYR A 81 4.00 17.09 -3.05
CA TYR A 81 2.68 17.02 -3.67
C TYR A 81 2.32 18.33 -4.39
N ARG A 82 1.31 18.28 -5.25
CA ARG A 82 0.68 19.45 -5.87
C ARG A 82 -0.64 19.76 -5.19
N ASN A 83 -0.81 21.00 -4.79
CA ASN A 83 -2.10 21.53 -4.37
C ASN A 83 -2.74 22.26 -5.56
N LEU A 84 -3.68 21.62 -6.27
CA LEU A 84 -4.31 22.22 -7.44
C LEU A 84 -5.27 23.36 -7.10
N SER A 85 -5.62 23.51 -5.81
CA SER A 85 -6.42 24.63 -5.32
C SER A 85 -5.55 25.85 -4.93
N SER A 86 -4.23 25.70 -4.93
CA SER A 86 -3.31 26.82 -4.70
C SER A 86 -3.23 27.70 -5.94
N LYS A 87 -3.23 29.03 -5.74
CA LYS A 87 -2.94 30.00 -6.81
C LYS A 87 -1.49 29.91 -7.29
N PHE A 88 -0.62 29.29 -6.50
CA PHE A 88 0.77 29.07 -6.83
C PHE A 88 0.93 27.64 -7.32
N ASP A 89 1.29 27.48 -8.59
CA ASP A 89 1.65 26.20 -9.18
C ASP A 89 3.04 25.78 -8.73
N LYS A 90 3.17 25.49 -7.43
CA LYS A 90 4.42 25.06 -6.81
C LYS A 90 4.21 23.74 -6.10
N TRP A 91 5.23 22.89 -6.21
CA TRP A 91 5.34 21.68 -5.42
C TRP A 91 5.53 22.05 -3.95
N ALA A 92 4.62 21.58 -3.13
CA ALA A 92 4.79 21.58 -1.69
C ALA A 92 5.74 20.43 -1.33
N THR A 93 6.73 20.71 -0.48
CA THR A 93 7.86 19.82 -0.23
C THR A 93 8.14 19.74 1.27
N ALA A 94 8.44 18.55 1.78
CA ALA A 94 8.91 18.34 3.15
C ALA A 94 9.96 17.25 3.21
N LEU A 95 10.92 17.41 4.12
CA LEU A 95 11.85 16.37 4.48
C LEU A 95 11.28 15.59 5.65
N ILE A 96 11.10 14.28 5.50
CA ILE A 96 10.43 13.42 6.46
C ILE A 96 11.35 12.26 6.84
N LYS A 97 11.54 12.06 8.14
CA LYS A 97 12.19 10.87 8.72
C LYS A 97 11.15 9.76 8.83
N LEU A 98 11.42 8.59 8.27
CA LEU A 98 10.64 7.37 8.44
C LEU A 98 11.46 6.40 9.32
N GLN A 99 10.88 5.94 10.42
CA GLN A 99 11.48 4.95 11.31
C GLN A 99 10.61 3.69 11.33
N PHE A 100 11.21 2.53 11.09
CA PHE A 100 10.52 1.26 10.87
C PHE A 100 10.61 0.37 12.10
N TYR A 101 9.53 -0.37 12.37
CA TYR A 101 9.42 -1.26 13.53
C TYR A 101 8.87 -2.63 13.11
N THR A 102 9.35 -3.67 13.80
CA THR A 102 8.85 -5.04 13.66
C THR A 102 7.58 -5.26 14.49
N ASP A 103 6.96 -6.42 14.34
CA ASP A 103 5.79 -6.85 15.12
C ASP A 103 6.15 -7.45 16.49
N ILE A 104 7.44 -7.43 16.84
CA ILE A 104 7.93 -8.04 18.08
C ILE A 104 7.50 -7.13 19.24
N LEU A 105 6.34 -7.42 19.81
CA LEU A 105 6.18 -7.32 21.26
C LEU A 105 7.22 -8.29 21.82
N GLU A 106 8.34 -7.73 22.27
CA GLU A 106 9.32 -8.46 23.06
C GLU A 106 8.59 -8.85 24.36
N TYR A 107 7.87 -9.96 24.31
CA TYR A 107 7.47 -10.66 25.51
C TYR A 107 8.77 -11.26 26.00
N ASP A 108 9.44 -10.54 26.90
CA ASP A 108 10.46 -11.11 27.77
C ASP A 108 9.76 -12.20 28.59
N GLU A 109 9.60 -13.38 27.98
CA GLU A 109 9.15 -14.57 28.68
C GLU A 109 10.28 -14.98 29.61
N TYR A 110 10.02 -14.68 30.88
CA TYR A 110 10.86 -15.00 32.01
C TYR A 110 11.14 -16.50 32.07
N ASP A 111 12.41 -16.85 31.83
CA ASP A 111 13.18 -17.94 32.44
C ASP A 111 12.63 -19.37 32.36
N ASN A 112 13.28 -20.22 31.55
CA ASN A 112 13.75 -21.51 32.06
C ASN A 112 14.80 -22.12 31.13
N SER A 113 15.92 -22.46 31.76
CA SER A 113 16.99 -23.30 31.24
C SER A 113 16.47 -24.61 30.64
N ASP A 114 16.60 -24.78 29.33
CA ASP A 114 17.00 -26.07 28.77
C ASP A 114 17.70 -25.86 27.42
N GLU A 115 18.99 -26.18 27.38
CA GLU A 115 19.85 -26.09 26.21
C GLU A 115 19.45 -27.16 25.19
N THR A 116 18.46 -26.91 24.32
CA THR A 116 18.36 -27.48 22.95
C THR A 116 17.10 -27.00 22.23
N SER A 117 16.99 -25.71 21.98
CA SER A 117 16.09 -25.21 20.94
C SER A 117 16.92 -24.49 19.88
N THR A 118 17.08 -25.11 18.71
CA THR A 118 17.40 -24.39 17.48
C THR A 118 16.23 -23.44 17.21
N ALA A 119 16.31 -22.24 17.81
CA ALA A 119 15.41 -21.14 17.50
C ALA A 119 15.55 -20.88 16.01
N ALA A 120 14.51 -21.24 15.24
CA ALA A 120 14.40 -20.79 13.87
C ALA A 120 14.48 -19.27 13.91
N ILE A 121 15.53 -18.69 13.32
CA ILE A 121 15.68 -17.26 13.19
C ILE A 121 14.55 -16.82 12.25
N SER A 122 13.40 -16.44 12.82
CA SER A 122 12.35 -15.80 12.04
C SER A 122 12.93 -14.50 11.52
N GLU A 123 13.03 -14.35 10.19
CA GLU A 123 13.45 -13.10 9.60
C GLU A 123 12.58 -11.97 10.15
N GLN A 124 13.22 -10.94 10.71
CA GLN A 124 12.53 -9.79 11.28
C GLN A 124 11.75 -9.09 10.16
N THR A 125 10.43 -8.97 10.30
CA THR A 125 9.57 -8.31 9.32
C THR A 125 9.11 -6.94 9.83
N TYR A 126 9.47 -5.88 9.12
CA TYR A 126 9.12 -4.50 9.46
C TYR A 126 7.69 -4.15 9.00
N LYS A 127 6.73 -4.25 9.92
CA LYS A 127 5.28 -4.06 9.65
C LYS A 127 4.77 -2.65 9.89
N TYR A 128 5.54 -1.79 10.56
CA TYR A 128 5.12 -0.45 10.91
C TYR A 128 6.18 0.60 10.54
N ALA A 129 5.74 1.81 10.23
CA ALA A 129 6.61 2.98 10.17
C ALA A 129 5.97 4.20 10.84
N LYS A 130 6.73 4.87 11.70
CA LYS A 130 6.37 6.20 12.20
C LYS A 130 7.15 7.25 11.44
N SER A 131 6.55 8.41 11.22
CA SER A 131 7.22 9.49 10.53
C SER A 131 7.19 10.82 11.27
N THR A 132 8.26 11.59 11.06
CA THR A 132 8.45 12.90 11.66
C THR A 132 8.89 13.88 10.58
N ILE A 133 8.22 15.04 10.49
CA ILE A 133 8.64 16.11 9.61
C ILE A 133 9.88 16.77 10.21
N ILE A 134 10.98 16.78 9.45
CA ILE A 134 12.22 17.46 9.83
C ILE A 134 12.11 18.94 9.46
N CYS A 135 11.70 19.23 8.22
CA CYS A 135 11.48 20.58 7.74
C CYS A 135 10.50 20.62 6.56
N THR A 136 9.87 21.78 6.37
CA THR A 136 8.91 22.03 5.29
C THR A 136 9.33 23.22 4.46
N ALA A 137 9.14 23.13 3.14
CA ALA A 137 9.09 24.30 2.28
C ALA A 137 7.70 24.95 2.33
N SER A 138 7.61 26.19 1.83
CA SER A 138 6.33 26.94 1.79
C SER A 138 5.24 26.14 1.07
N GLY A 139 4.07 26.05 1.71
CA GLY A 139 2.87 25.40 1.15
C GLY A 139 2.67 23.93 1.52
N PHE A 140 3.61 23.29 2.25
CA PHE A 140 3.41 21.93 2.74
C PHE A 140 2.52 21.91 3.98
N SER A 141 1.44 21.13 3.93
CA SER A 141 0.44 21.04 5.01
C SER A 141 -0.01 19.61 5.30
N LEU A 142 0.60 18.59 4.69
CA LEU A 142 0.24 17.21 4.97
C LEU A 142 0.82 16.79 6.32
N SER A 143 0.03 16.13 7.15
CA SER A 143 0.54 15.50 8.36
C SER A 143 1.53 14.36 8.02
N PRO A 144 2.57 14.15 8.84
CA PRO A 144 3.44 12.99 8.68
C PRO A 144 2.61 11.71 8.83
N PRO A 145 2.70 10.75 7.89
CA PRO A 145 1.95 9.52 8.01
C PRO A 145 2.48 8.61 9.14
N SER A 146 1.58 7.86 9.77
CA SER A 146 1.94 6.66 10.54
C SER A 146 1.36 5.46 9.81
N TRP A 147 2.22 4.52 9.46
CA TRP A 147 1.96 3.47 8.50
C TRP A 147 1.98 2.08 9.13
N THR A 148 1.00 1.28 8.74
CA THR A 148 0.96 -0.17 8.93
C THR A 148 0.95 -0.81 7.54
N PHE A 149 1.97 -1.60 7.21
CA PHE A 149 2.08 -2.25 5.91
C PHE A 149 1.13 -3.46 5.85
N LEU A 150 0.08 -3.37 5.03
CA LEU A 150 -0.91 -4.44 4.88
C LEU A 150 -0.50 -5.45 3.81
N TYR A 151 0.11 -4.95 2.73
CA TYR A 151 0.61 -5.76 1.63
C TYR A 151 1.79 -5.04 0.99
N VAL A 152 2.87 -5.77 0.71
CA VAL A 152 4.05 -5.22 0.05
C VAL A 152 4.55 -6.23 -0.98
N ASN A 153 4.74 -5.73 -2.19
CA ASN A 153 5.32 -6.42 -3.32
C ASN A 153 6.53 -5.59 -3.83
N GLU A 154 7.36 -6.13 -4.71
CA GLU A 154 8.56 -5.49 -5.26
C GLU A 154 8.31 -4.06 -5.80
N ASN A 155 7.14 -3.84 -6.42
CA ASN A 155 6.80 -2.60 -7.11
C ASN A 155 5.65 -1.81 -6.50
N CYS A 156 4.97 -2.33 -5.48
CA CYS A 156 3.83 -1.63 -4.88
C CYS A 156 3.59 -2.01 -3.42
N SER A 157 2.89 -1.15 -2.69
CA SER A 157 2.50 -1.40 -1.31
C SER A 157 1.12 -0.82 -1.00
N VAL A 158 0.33 -1.59 -0.25
CA VAL A 158 -0.91 -1.13 0.39
C VAL A 158 -0.62 -0.89 1.86
N ILE A 159 -0.91 0.33 2.31
CA ILE A 159 -0.59 0.79 3.65
C ILE A 159 -1.86 1.26 4.33
N ALA A 160 -2.08 0.90 5.58
CA ALA A 160 -3.08 1.49 6.45
C ALA A 160 -2.49 2.63 7.28
N LEU A 161 -3.29 3.66 7.54
CA LEU A 161 -2.92 4.72 8.48
C LEU A 161 -3.22 4.30 9.92
N SER A 162 -2.19 4.19 10.75
CA SER A 162 -2.26 3.61 12.10
C SER A 162 -3.13 4.40 13.09
N HIS A 163 -3.48 5.66 12.80
CA HIS A 163 -4.30 6.52 13.66
C HIS A 163 -5.77 6.64 13.23
N PHE A 164 -6.22 5.89 12.22
CA PHE A 164 -7.56 6.05 11.62
C PHE A 164 -8.35 4.75 11.50
N ILE A 165 -8.18 3.86 12.47
CA ILE A 165 -9.15 2.78 12.69
C ILE A 165 -10.28 3.43 13.51
N ASP A 166 -11.51 3.42 12.98
CA ASP A 166 -12.77 3.93 13.59
C ASP A 166 -13.21 5.37 13.26
N ASP A 167 -13.73 5.62 12.05
CA ASP A 167 -14.54 6.82 11.76
C ASP A 167 -16.04 6.66 12.09
N CYS A 168 -16.53 5.45 12.40
CA CYS A 168 -17.97 5.24 12.55
C CYS A 168 -18.53 5.56 13.96
N ARG A 169 -17.70 6.04 14.90
CA ARG A 169 -18.15 6.34 16.27
C ARG A 169 -18.71 7.76 16.47
N SER A 170 -18.74 8.60 15.43
CA SER A 170 -19.17 10.01 15.54
C SER A 170 -20.67 10.28 15.38
N SER A 171 -21.50 9.25 15.21
CA SER A 171 -22.97 9.40 15.26
C SER A 171 -23.47 8.98 16.64
N THR A 172 -23.14 9.73 17.68
CA THR A 172 -23.86 9.69 18.97
C THR A 172 -25.22 10.37 18.83
N GLU A 173 -26.08 9.85 17.96
CA GLU A 173 -27.52 9.97 18.15
C GLU A 173 -28.01 8.63 18.74
N PRO A 174 -28.66 8.64 19.90
CA PRO A 174 -29.22 7.41 20.47
C PRO A 174 -30.29 6.87 19.53
N LEU A 175 -30.07 5.67 18.99
CA LEU A 175 -31.09 4.97 18.21
C LEU A 175 -32.32 4.73 19.10
N PRO A 176 -33.53 5.05 18.64
CA PRO A 176 -34.73 4.62 19.33
C PRO A 176 -34.80 3.09 19.28
N GLU A 177 -34.99 2.45 20.43
CA GLU A 177 -35.29 1.01 20.52
C GLU A 177 -36.51 0.72 19.64
N TYR A 178 -36.28 0.11 18.46
CA TYR A 178 -37.35 -0.41 17.63
C TYR A 178 -37.19 -1.90 17.44
N ASN A 179 -37.97 -2.63 18.21
CA ASN A 179 -38.19 -4.07 18.08
C ASN A 179 -38.91 -4.37 16.76
N SER A 180 -38.23 -5.00 15.79
CA SER A 180 -38.81 -6.04 14.92
C SER A 180 -37.79 -6.49 13.88
N GLY A 181 -37.62 -7.81 13.76
CA GLY A 181 -36.60 -8.45 12.95
C GLY A 181 -36.63 -8.09 11.46
N GLN A 182 -35.44 -7.79 10.94
CA GLN A 182 -35.13 -7.75 9.52
C GLN A 182 -33.60 -7.87 9.35
N ASP A 183 -33.09 -9.11 9.49
CA ASP A 183 -31.68 -9.45 9.31
C ASP A 183 -31.34 -9.54 7.81
N ASP A 184 -30.78 -8.49 7.21
CA ASP A 184 -29.82 -8.66 6.09
C ASP A 184 -29.13 -7.34 5.67
N TYR A 185 -29.78 -6.19 5.88
CA TYR A 185 -29.27 -4.93 5.32
C TYR A 185 -28.25 -4.22 6.23
N ASP A 186 -28.38 -4.38 7.55
CA ASP A 186 -27.60 -3.66 8.56
C ASP A 186 -26.15 -4.21 8.70
N THR A 187 -25.98 -5.51 8.49
CA THR A 187 -24.68 -6.19 8.62
C THR A 187 -23.70 -5.81 7.52
N ALA A 188 -24.20 -5.55 6.31
CA ALA A 188 -23.37 -5.11 5.18
C ALA A 188 -22.82 -3.69 5.43
N THR A 189 -23.66 -2.76 5.89
CA THR A 189 -23.26 -1.37 6.14
C THR A 189 -22.26 -1.26 7.29
N HIS A 190 -22.45 -2.06 8.34
CA HIS A 190 -21.52 -2.13 9.47
C HIS A 190 -20.16 -2.77 9.09
N LYS A 191 -20.15 -3.75 8.18
CA LYS A 191 -18.92 -4.40 7.68
C LYS A 191 -18.04 -3.47 6.83
N PHE A 192 -18.62 -2.50 6.11
CA PHE A 192 -17.86 -1.49 5.37
C PHE A 192 -17.22 -0.42 6.27
N CYS A 193 -17.78 -0.20 7.46
CA CYS A 193 -17.33 0.77 8.46
C CYS A 193 -16.03 0.38 9.19
N LEU A 194 -15.66 -0.92 9.18
CA LEU A 194 -14.49 -1.46 9.89
C LEU A 194 -13.21 -1.48 9.05
N LYS A 195 -13.28 -1.08 7.78
CA LYS A 195 -12.11 -1.14 6.91
C LYS A 195 -11.20 0.07 7.12
N PRO A 196 -9.86 -0.11 7.15
CA PRO A 196 -8.92 0.96 7.45
C PRO A 196 -8.88 2.02 6.35
N ARG A 197 -8.45 3.24 6.74
CA ARG A 197 -7.96 4.23 5.79
C ARG A 197 -6.64 3.77 5.21
N CYS A 198 -6.56 3.69 3.90
CA CYS A 198 -5.45 3.13 3.15
C CYS A 198 -4.89 4.06 2.10
N GLU A 199 -3.64 3.79 1.74
CA GLU A 199 -2.90 4.36 0.63
C GLU A 199 -2.33 3.23 -0.23
N LEU A 200 -2.39 3.40 -1.55
CA LEU A 200 -1.70 2.56 -2.52
C LEU A 200 -0.50 3.33 -3.07
N TRP A 201 0.68 2.82 -2.80
CA TRP A 201 1.95 3.36 -3.26
C TRP A 201 2.55 2.45 -4.31
N VAL A 202 3.11 3.04 -5.36
CA VAL A 202 3.89 2.31 -6.36
C VAL A 202 5.28 2.87 -6.47
N ARG A 203 6.24 1.98 -6.68
CA ARG A 203 7.61 2.31 -6.99
C ARG A 203 7.70 2.67 -8.47
N ARG A 204 8.41 3.76 -8.79
CA ARG A 204 8.74 4.13 -10.17
C ARG A 204 10.12 3.60 -10.53
N ASN A 205 10.24 3.01 -11.71
CA ASN A 205 11.52 2.52 -12.21
C ASN A 205 12.56 3.63 -12.38
N ASN A 206 13.81 3.30 -12.06
CA ASN A 206 14.92 4.26 -11.89
C ASN A 206 15.28 5.04 -13.16
N ASN A 207 14.87 4.57 -14.34
CA ASN A 207 15.20 5.17 -15.63
C ASN A 207 14.07 6.01 -16.22
N GLU A 208 12.95 6.16 -15.51
CA GLU A 208 11.72 6.68 -16.13
C GLU A 208 11.23 7.95 -15.46
N SER A 209 10.94 8.95 -16.29
CA SER A 209 10.29 10.18 -15.87
C SER A 209 8.81 9.97 -15.53
N GLN A 210 8.23 8.86 -15.98
CA GLN A 210 6.80 8.54 -15.92
C GLN A 210 6.62 7.05 -15.61
N HIS A 211 5.41 6.65 -15.20
CA HIS A 211 5.05 5.24 -15.27
C HIS A 211 4.76 4.85 -16.71
N ARG A 212 5.34 3.75 -17.20
CA ARG A 212 4.96 3.19 -18.51
C ARG A 212 3.50 2.73 -18.52
N ALA A 213 2.89 2.78 -19.71
CA ALA A 213 1.65 2.04 -19.96
C ALA A 213 1.94 0.54 -19.74
N GLY A 214 1.44 -0.02 -18.63
CA GLY A 214 1.75 -1.38 -18.17
C GLY A 214 2.44 -1.47 -16.80
N GLU A 215 3.16 -0.45 -16.34
CA GLU A 215 3.72 -0.49 -14.95
C GLU A 215 2.62 -0.38 -13.89
N LEU A 216 1.56 0.37 -14.20
CA LEU A 216 0.34 0.35 -13.38
C LEU A 216 -0.35 -1.04 -13.41
N SER A 217 -0.10 -1.86 -14.45
CA SER A 217 -0.60 -3.23 -14.47
C SER A 217 0.22 -4.18 -13.59
N ASP A 218 1.49 -3.89 -13.29
CA ASP A 218 2.27 -4.64 -12.30
C ASP A 218 1.82 -4.34 -10.86
N SER A 219 1.11 -3.23 -10.64
CA SER A 219 0.41 -2.97 -9.37
C SER A 219 -0.94 -3.69 -9.22
N HIS A 220 -1.34 -4.53 -10.19
CA HIS A 220 -2.62 -5.24 -10.18
C HIS A 220 -2.87 -5.98 -8.85
N CYS A 221 -1.86 -6.62 -8.27
CA CYS A 221 -2.02 -7.30 -6.99
C CYS A 221 -2.27 -6.34 -5.82
N CYS A 222 -1.56 -5.22 -5.75
CA CYS A 222 -1.82 -4.21 -4.74
C CYS A 222 -3.18 -3.51 -4.95
N GLU A 223 -3.63 -3.31 -6.19
CA GLU A 223 -4.97 -2.78 -6.47
C GLU A 223 -6.07 -3.75 -6.03
N GLN A 224 -5.93 -5.05 -6.35
CA GLN A 224 -6.85 -6.08 -5.89
C GLN A 224 -6.90 -6.15 -4.36
N PHE A 225 -5.73 -6.17 -3.71
CA PHE A 225 -5.64 -6.18 -2.25
C PHE A 225 -6.26 -4.92 -1.64
N PHE A 226 -5.98 -3.74 -2.21
CA PHE A 226 -6.56 -2.47 -1.76
C PHE A 226 -8.09 -2.52 -1.82
N ASN A 227 -8.67 -2.95 -2.94
CA ASN A 227 -10.13 -3.00 -3.11
C ASN A 227 -10.80 -4.03 -2.19
N LYS A 228 -10.11 -5.14 -1.90
CA LYS A 228 -10.59 -6.18 -0.97
C LYS A 228 -10.54 -5.69 0.48
N THR A 229 -9.45 -5.05 0.89
CA THR A 229 -9.13 -4.81 2.31
C THR A 229 -9.54 -3.43 2.82
N CYS A 230 -9.47 -2.40 1.97
CA CYS A 230 -9.65 -1.01 2.38
C CYS A 230 -11.09 -0.52 2.22
N ALA A 231 -11.49 0.50 2.98
CA ALA A 231 -12.81 1.11 2.84
C ALA A 231 -12.95 1.68 1.42
N VAL A 232 -14.11 1.47 0.78
CA VAL A 232 -14.34 1.89 -0.62
C VAL A 232 -15.37 3.00 -0.76
N SER A 233 -15.98 3.47 0.35
CA SER A 233 -16.99 4.53 0.32
C SER A 233 -16.44 5.87 -0.18
N THR A 234 -15.14 6.09 -0.02
CA THR A 234 -14.42 7.23 -0.59
C THR A 234 -13.20 6.67 -1.33
N LEU A 235 -13.05 6.99 -2.62
CA LEU A 235 -11.85 6.66 -3.39
C LEU A 235 -11.34 7.94 -4.04
N VAL A 236 -10.08 8.27 -3.77
CA VAL A 236 -9.41 9.46 -4.31
C VAL A 236 -8.24 8.98 -5.15
N ARG A 237 -8.30 9.23 -6.45
CA ARG A 237 -7.15 9.09 -7.35
C ARG A 237 -6.19 10.25 -7.09
N VAL A 238 -4.99 9.93 -6.62
CA VAL A 238 -3.97 10.91 -6.23
C VAL A 238 -2.99 11.16 -7.39
N TYR A 239 -2.65 10.11 -8.13
CA TYR A 239 -1.80 10.22 -9.31
C TYR A 239 -2.63 10.22 -10.61
N ASP A 240 -2.44 11.25 -11.42
CA ASP A 240 -2.91 11.30 -12.81
C ASP A 240 -1.73 11.72 -13.70
N PRO A 241 -1.29 10.88 -14.66
CA PRO A 241 -0.17 11.21 -15.54
C PRO A 241 -0.33 12.56 -16.24
N LYS A 242 -1.54 12.94 -16.64
CA LYS A 242 -1.79 14.20 -17.37
C LYS A 242 -1.62 15.44 -16.49
N ILE A 243 -1.70 15.28 -15.17
CA ILE A 243 -1.58 16.35 -14.18
C ILE A 243 -0.18 16.32 -13.54
N CYS A 244 0.30 15.14 -13.16
CA CYS A 244 1.51 14.98 -12.36
C CYS A 244 2.81 15.08 -13.14
N LEU A 245 2.73 15.05 -14.47
CA LEU A 245 3.89 15.14 -15.37
C LEU A 245 3.99 16.48 -16.10
N ARG A 246 3.10 17.43 -15.79
CA ARG A 246 3.15 18.80 -16.31
C ARG A 246 4.05 19.69 -15.46
#